data_AF-A0AAW4H621-F1
#
_entry.id   AF-A0AAW4H621-F1
#
_cell.length_a   1.000
_cell.length_b   1.000
_cell.length_c   1.000
_cell.angle_alpha   90.00
_cell.angle_beta   90.00
_cell.angle_gamma   90.00
#
_symmetry.space_group_name_H-M   'P 1'
#
loop_
_entity.id
_entity.type
_entity.pdbx_description
1 polymer ?
#
loop_
_entity_poly.entity_id
_entity_poly.type
_entity_poly.pdbx_seq_one_letter_code
_entity_poly.pdbx_strand_id
1 'polypeptide(L)'
;MRKATTSNGLILMLAFISGFSIMSIELLGGKVLAPYFGNSIYVWGSIITVFMVALSLGYLLGGNLSARHPSLKQFARFYLFGALFLLPLIFAGKPIMDFTFLWIEDPRYGSLVAAILLFFIPTVILGMISPYAVRLMVKNEQHSGQIAGRLYFVSTLGSALGTLATSFYLVLWWEINTILLTLTALLLLAGIFAYRLDTAPHFHEVELDVD
;
A
#
# COMPACT_ATOMS: atom_id res chain seq x y z
N MET A 1 -16.73 27.05 5.62
CA MET A 1 -15.71 25.97 5.64
C MET A 1 -15.42 25.53 4.20
N ARG A 2 -14.41 26.12 3.55
CA ARG A 2 -14.09 25.95 2.12
C ARG A 2 -13.28 24.64 1.95
N LYS A 3 -13.87 23.62 1.30
CA LYS A 3 -13.25 22.29 1.08
C LYS A 3 -11.99 22.45 0.23
N ALA A 4 -10.88 21.86 0.67
CA ALA A 4 -9.69 21.69 -0.15
C ALA A 4 -10.07 21.01 -1.47
N THR A 5 -9.83 21.69 -2.59
CA THR A 5 -10.07 21.13 -3.93
C THR A 5 -8.91 20.17 -4.23
N THR A 6 -8.91 19.01 -3.56
CA THR A 6 -7.90 17.98 -3.80
C THR A 6 -8.01 17.55 -5.26
N SER A 7 -6.90 17.61 -6.01
CA SER A 7 -6.88 17.18 -7.40
C SER A 7 -7.16 15.68 -7.45
N ASN A 8 -8.30 15.28 -8.02
CA ASN A 8 -8.66 13.87 -8.20
C ASN A 8 -7.55 13.07 -8.91
N GLY A 9 -6.78 13.72 -9.80
CA GLY A 9 -5.62 13.11 -10.47
C GLY A 9 -4.52 12.67 -9.50
N LEU A 10 -4.26 13.45 -8.45
CA LEU A 10 -3.28 13.10 -7.42
C LEU A 10 -3.69 11.82 -6.68
N ILE A 11 -4.96 11.74 -6.25
CA ILE A 11 -5.47 10.58 -5.52
C ILE A 11 -5.42 9.32 -6.40
N LEU A 12 -5.77 9.44 -7.69
CA LEU A 12 -5.67 8.33 -8.64
C LEU A 12 -4.22 7.89 -8.87
N MET A 13 -3.28 8.83 -9.02
CA MET A 13 -1.85 8.51 -9.15
C MET A 13 -1.32 7.80 -7.90
N LEU A 14 -1.72 8.25 -6.71
CA LEU A 14 -1.34 7.62 -5.45
C LEU A 14 -1.94 6.20 -5.35
N ALA A 15 -3.21 6.02 -5.72
CA ALA A 15 -3.86 4.71 -5.77
C ALA A 15 -3.17 3.74 -6.74
N PHE A 16 -2.66 4.23 -7.88
CA PHE A 16 -1.83 3.44 -8.78
C PHE A 16 -0.55 2.97 -8.08
N ILE A 17 0.17 3.89 -7.41
CA ILE A 17 1.41 3.60 -6.69
C ILE A 17 1.18 2.59 -5.56
N SER A 18 0.08 2.73 -4.81
CA SER A 18 -0.26 1.76 -3.76
C SER A 18 -0.59 0.39 -4.34
N GLY A 19 -1.40 0.33 -5.40
CA GLY A 19 -1.73 -0.92 -6.07
C GLY A 19 -0.50 -1.65 -6.61
N PHE A 20 0.40 -0.91 -7.27
CA PHE A 20 1.70 -1.40 -7.74
C PHE A 20 2.52 -1.96 -6.58
N SER A 21 2.69 -1.18 -5.51
CA SER A 21 3.54 -1.55 -4.38
C SER A 21 3.01 -2.77 -3.62
N ILE A 22 1.70 -2.83 -3.33
CA ILE A 22 1.09 -3.95 -2.60
C ILE A 22 1.36 -5.28 -3.33
N MET A 23 1.08 -5.33 -4.64
CA MET A 23 1.28 -6.56 -5.41
C MET A 23 2.75 -6.92 -5.61
N SER A 24 3.61 -5.91 -5.80
CA SER A 24 5.06 -6.13 -5.87
C SER A 24 5.58 -6.77 -4.58
N ILE A 25 5.15 -6.26 -3.41
CA ILE A 25 5.56 -6.81 -2.10
C ILE A 25 5.01 -8.22 -1.91
N GLU A 26 3.76 -8.49 -2.31
CA GLU A 26 3.16 -9.82 -2.23
C GLU A 26 3.97 -10.86 -3.02
N LEU A 27 4.33 -10.56 -4.26
CA LEU A 27 5.14 -11.45 -5.09
C LEU A 27 6.56 -11.65 -4.53
N LEU A 28 7.17 -10.58 -4.01
CA LEU A 28 8.48 -10.68 -3.35
C LEU A 28 8.40 -11.54 -2.09
N GLY A 29 7.26 -11.57 -1.39
CA GLY A 29 7.05 -12.43 -0.25
C GLY A 29 7.35 -13.90 -0.55
N GLY A 30 6.94 -14.40 -1.71
CA GLY A 30 7.27 -15.76 -2.15
C GLY A 30 8.77 -15.99 -2.24
N LYS A 31 9.50 -15.01 -2.79
CA LYS A 31 10.97 -15.06 -2.93
C LYS A 31 11.70 -14.90 -1.59
N VAL A 32 11.15 -14.14 -0.64
CA VAL A 32 11.69 -13.98 0.72
C VAL A 32 11.54 -15.27 1.52
N LEU A 33 10.40 -15.97 1.38
CA LEU A 33 10.11 -17.19 2.14
C LEU A 33 10.74 -18.46 1.53
N ALA A 34 10.96 -18.47 0.21
CA ALA A 34 11.45 -19.64 -0.52
C ALA A 34 12.75 -20.28 0.01
N PRO A 35 13.77 -19.53 0.45
CA PRO A 35 15.01 -20.13 0.98
C PRO A 35 14.82 -20.99 2.23
N TYR A 36 13.74 -20.76 2.98
CA TYR A 36 13.47 -21.47 4.25
C TYR A 36 12.38 -22.53 4.07
N PHE A 37 11.25 -22.17 3.44
CA PHE A 37 10.07 -23.02 3.37
C PHE A 37 9.80 -23.60 1.97
N GLY A 38 10.64 -23.26 0.98
CA GLY A 38 10.47 -23.68 -0.41
C GLY A 38 9.35 -22.94 -1.16
N ASN A 39 8.97 -23.48 -2.33
CA ASN A 39 7.97 -22.88 -3.24
C ASN A 39 6.68 -23.72 -3.33
N SER A 40 6.26 -24.34 -2.23
CA SER A 40 5.07 -25.20 -2.22
C SER A 40 3.76 -24.40 -2.28
N ILE A 41 2.65 -25.08 -2.60
CA ILE A 41 1.30 -24.49 -2.55
C ILE A 41 0.96 -23.93 -1.16
N TYR A 42 1.55 -24.48 -0.09
CA TYR A 42 1.33 -24.04 1.28
C TYR A 42 1.94 -22.66 1.55
N VAL A 43 3.13 -22.40 1.00
CA VAL A 43 3.82 -21.11 1.15
C VAL A 43 3.07 -20.01 0.41
N TRP A 44 2.70 -20.25 -0.85
CA TRP A 44 1.89 -19.31 -1.63
C TRP A 44 0.49 -19.11 -1.02
N GLY A 45 -0.15 -20.18 -0.54
CA GLY A 45 -1.42 -20.11 0.16
C GLY A 45 -1.35 -19.27 1.44
N SER A 46 -0.24 -19.36 2.17
CA SER A 46 0.03 -18.54 3.37
C SER A 46 0.15 -17.06 3.03
N ILE A 47 0.94 -16.72 2.02
CA ILE A 47 1.15 -15.33 1.58
C ILE A 47 -0.19 -14.71 1.15
N ILE A 48 -0.90 -15.36 0.24
CA ILE A 48 -2.19 -14.86 -0.26
C ILE A 48 -3.17 -14.68 0.89
N THR A 49 -3.27 -15.66 1.79
CA THR A 49 -4.19 -15.60 2.94
C THR A 49 -3.86 -14.41 3.85
N VAL A 50 -2.58 -14.22 4.18
CA VAL A 50 -2.14 -13.09 5.02
C VAL A 50 -2.44 -11.76 4.34
N PHE A 51 -2.14 -11.63 3.05
CA PHE A 51 -2.43 -10.41 2.30
C PHE A 51 -3.93 -10.14 2.21
N MET A 52 -4.75 -11.14 1.90
CA MET A 52 -6.22 -10.98 1.84
C MET A 52 -6.82 -10.57 3.18
N VAL A 53 -6.40 -11.20 4.30
CA VAL A 53 -6.88 -10.85 5.64
C VAL A 53 -6.40 -9.45 6.04
N ALA A 54 -5.13 -9.13 5.81
CA ALA A 54 -4.57 -7.82 6.09
C ALA A 54 -5.26 -6.72 5.29
N LEU A 55 -5.47 -6.92 3.98
CA LEU A 55 -6.20 -5.98 3.12
C LEU A 55 -7.65 -5.84 3.56
N SER A 56 -8.35 -6.93 3.88
CA SER A 56 -9.73 -6.88 4.39
C SER A 56 -9.83 -6.04 5.67
N LEU A 57 -8.92 -6.26 6.62
CA LEU A 57 -8.85 -5.46 7.85
C LEU A 57 -8.49 -4.00 7.54
N GLY A 58 -7.56 -3.76 6.63
CA GLY A 58 -7.22 -2.43 6.12
C GLY A 58 -8.42 -1.73 5.50
N TYR A 59 -9.24 -2.43 4.71
CA TYR A 59 -10.43 -1.87 4.10
C TYR A 59 -11.46 -1.44 5.15
N LEU A 60 -11.69 -2.27 6.16
CA LEU A 60 -12.59 -1.95 7.26
C LEU A 60 -12.09 -0.73 8.05
N LEU A 61 -10.81 -0.73 8.44
CA LEU A 61 -10.22 0.36 9.24
C LEU A 61 -10.15 1.66 8.43
N GLY A 62 -9.74 1.59 7.17
CA GLY A 62 -9.67 2.75 6.27
C GLY A 62 -11.04 3.33 5.97
N GLY A 63 -12.06 2.49 5.77
CA GLY A 63 -13.45 2.92 5.61
C GLY A 63 -13.97 3.65 6.84
N ASN A 64 -13.79 3.05 8.02
CA ASN A 64 -14.21 3.65 9.30
C ASN A 64 -13.48 4.97 9.59
N LEU A 65 -12.17 5.03 9.31
CA LEU A 65 -11.36 6.23 9.52
C LEU A 65 -11.75 7.34 8.55
N SER A 66 -12.06 6.99 7.30
CA SER A 66 -12.50 7.95 6.28
C SER A 66 -13.87 8.57 6.58
N ALA A 67 -14.71 7.89 7.37
CA ALA A 67 -15.99 8.44 7.81
C ALA A 67 -15.81 9.65 8.74
N ARG A 68 -14.66 9.75 9.43
CA ARG A 68 -14.34 10.82 10.39
C ARG A 68 -13.40 11.84 9.75
N HIS A 69 -13.95 12.92 9.20
CA HIS A 69 -13.21 14.05 8.60
C HIS A 69 -12.04 13.64 7.68
N PRO A 70 -12.33 13.15 6.47
CA PRO A 70 -11.29 12.73 5.54
C PRO A 70 -10.38 13.91 5.16
N SER A 71 -9.05 13.70 5.24
CA SER A 71 -8.04 14.72 4.92
C SER A 71 -6.87 14.14 4.13
N LEU A 72 -6.29 14.95 3.25
CA LEU A 72 -5.12 14.53 2.46
C LEU A 72 -3.90 14.28 3.37
N LYS A 73 -3.78 15.00 4.48
CA LYS A 73 -2.76 14.77 5.51
C LYS A 73 -2.78 13.35 6.08
N GLN A 74 -3.97 12.84 6.41
CA GLN A 74 -4.07 11.49 6.97
C GLN A 74 -3.91 10.43 5.89
N PHE A 75 -4.36 10.70 4.67
CA PHE A 75 -4.05 9.87 3.52
C PHE A 75 -2.53 9.73 3.28
N ALA A 76 -1.80 10.85 3.32
CA ALA A 76 -0.34 10.87 3.23
C ALA A 76 0.34 10.04 4.34
N ARG A 77 -0.21 10.04 5.55
CA ARG A 77 0.31 9.22 6.66
C ARG A 77 0.24 7.73 6.37
N PHE A 78 -0.75 7.22 5.64
CA PHE A 78 -0.79 5.79 5.30
C PHE A 78 0.39 5.38 4.43
N TYR A 79 0.82 6.23 3.49
CA TYR A 79 2.01 5.99 2.69
C TYR A 79 3.29 6.04 3.53
N LEU A 80 3.41 7.05 4.41
CA LEU A 80 4.58 7.19 5.29
C LEU A 80 4.69 6.03 6.29
N PHE A 81 3.59 5.63 6.92
CA PHE A 81 3.57 4.49 7.84
C PHE A 81 3.73 3.17 7.08
N GLY A 82 3.12 3.02 5.91
CA GLY A 82 3.34 1.85 5.06
C GLY A 82 4.82 1.66 4.72
N ALA A 83 5.50 2.75 4.31
CA ALA A 83 6.95 2.73 4.08
C ALA A 83 7.74 2.41 5.37
N LEU A 84 7.39 3.03 6.50
CA LEU A 84 8.06 2.79 7.78
C LEU A 84 7.95 1.33 8.22
N PHE A 85 6.76 0.74 8.14
CA PHE A 85 6.50 -0.64 8.55
C PHE A 85 6.99 -1.69 7.53
N LEU A 86 7.47 -1.26 6.35
CA LEU A 86 8.22 -2.12 5.44
C LEU A 86 9.71 -2.21 5.78
N LEU A 87 10.28 -1.26 6.53
CA LEU A 87 11.70 -1.31 6.90
C LEU A 87 12.08 -2.56 7.74
N PRO A 88 11.25 -3.03 8.69
CA PRO A 88 11.53 -4.28 9.41
C PRO A 88 11.66 -5.50 8.49
N LEU A 89 10.88 -5.57 7.40
CA LEU A 89 11.03 -6.64 6.41
C LEU A 89 12.43 -6.63 5.76
N ILE A 90 13.02 -5.46 5.56
CA ILE A 90 14.33 -5.30 4.91
C ILE A 90 15.47 -5.58 5.89
N PHE A 91 15.43 -4.98 7.08
CA PHE A 91 16.54 -5.06 8.05
C PHE A 91 16.42 -6.23 9.03
N ALA A 92 15.21 -6.63 9.37
CA ALA A 92 14.92 -7.72 10.28
C ALA A 92 14.31 -8.95 9.58
N GLY A 93 14.17 -8.94 8.25
CA GLY A 93 13.62 -10.07 7.49
C GLY A 93 14.38 -11.37 7.73
N LYS A 94 15.72 -11.35 7.59
CA LYS A 94 16.57 -12.52 7.83
C LYS A 94 16.44 -13.06 9.28
N PRO A 95 16.65 -12.28 10.35
CA PRO A 95 16.54 -12.81 11.70
C PRO A 95 15.13 -13.28 12.05
N ILE A 96 14.08 -12.64 11.52
CA ILE A 96 12.69 -13.12 11.69
C ILE A 96 12.51 -14.48 10.99
N MET A 97 13.00 -14.63 9.76
CA MET A 97 12.94 -15.90 9.04
C MET A 97 13.73 -17.01 9.75
N ASP A 98 14.99 -16.73 10.13
CA ASP A 98 15.84 -17.63 10.92
C ASP A 98 15.10 -18.08 12.20
N PHE A 99 14.53 -17.13 12.95
CA PHE A 99 13.73 -17.42 14.14
C PHE A 99 12.52 -18.30 13.80
N THR A 100 11.68 -17.92 12.83
CA THR A 100 10.48 -18.71 12.52
C THR A 100 10.81 -20.13 12.06
N PHE A 101 11.87 -20.31 11.28
CA PHE A 101 12.28 -21.62 10.78
C PHE A 101 12.80 -22.52 11.90
N LEU A 102 13.59 -21.99 12.83
CA LEU A 102 14.12 -22.74 13.98
C LEU A 102 13.02 -23.27 14.92
N TRP A 103 11.89 -22.55 15.03
CA TRP A 103 10.79 -22.94 15.92
C TRP A 103 9.69 -23.72 15.20
N ILE A 104 9.49 -23.48 13.91
CA ILE A 104 8.43 -24.09 13.10
C ILE A 104 8.97 -24.43 11.71
N GLU A 105 9.59 -25.59 11.58
CA GLU A 105 10.17 -26.06 10.31
C GLU A 105 9.10 -26.44 9.28
N ASP A 106 7.89 -26.84 9.72
CA ASP A 106 6.82 -27.26 8.81
C ASP A 106 6.42 -26.11 7.87
N PRO A 107 6.57 -26.27 6.53
CA PRO A 107 6.29 -25.22 5.57
C PRO A 107 4.85 -24.71 5.53
N ARG A 108 3.88 -25.38 6.16
CA ARG A 108 2.48 -24.93 6.23
C ARG A 108 2.31 -23.87 7.31
N TYR A 109 2.87 -24.14 8.49
CA TYR A 109 2.71 -23.28 9.66
C TYR A 109 3.82 -22.23 9.74
N GLY A 110 5.06 -22.61 9.42
CA GLY A 110 6.22 -21.73 9.45
C GLY A 110 6.07 -20.58 8.46
N SER A 111 5.66 -20.86 7.21
CA SER A 111 5.43 -19.83 6.21
C SER A 111 4.28 -18.90 6.57
N LEU A 112 3.23 -19.42 7.23
CA LEU A 112 2.09 -18.63 7.67
C LEU A 112 2.50 -17.65 8.76
N VAL A 113 3.21 -18.13 9.79
CA VAL A 113 3.71 -17.29 10.88
C VAL A 113 4.71 -16.26 10.35
N ALA A 114 5.66 -16.67 9.50
CA ALA A 114 6.60 -15.76 8.86
C ALA A 114 5.89 -14.68 8.05
N ALA A 115 4.90 -15.06 7.22
CA ALA A 115 4.14 -14.09 6.43
C ALA A 115 3.36 -13.10 7.32
N ILE A 116 2.77 -13.56 8.43
CA ILE A 116 2.09 -12.68 9.40
C ILE A 116 3.08 -11.67 9.99
N LEU A 117 4.22 -12.14 10.50
CA LEU A 117 5.20 -11.28 11.17
C LEU A 117 5.79 -10.24 10.21
N LEU A 118 5.98 -10.61 8.94
CA LEU A 118 6.65 -9.77 7.96
C LEU A 118 5.73 -8.82 7.20
N PHE A 119 4.53 -9.28 6.81
CA PHE A 119 3.69 -8.55 5.85
C PHE A 119 2.38 -8.04 6.44
N PHE A 120 1.91 -8.55 7.58
CA PHE A 120 0.56 -8.22 8.06
C PHE A 120 0.37 -6.73 8.33
N ILE A 121 1.24 -6.13 9.15
CA ILE A 121 1.14 -4.72 9.55
C ILE A 121 1.24 -3.77 8.35
N PRO A 122 2.29 -3.82 7.49
CA PRO A 122 2.38 -2.91 6.36
C PRO A 122 1.21 -3.11 5.38
N THR A 123 0.76 -4.34 5.14
CA THR A 123 -0.37 -4.60 4.24
C THR A 123 -1.70 -4.10 4.79
N VAL A 124 -1.95 -4.18 6.10
CA VAL A 124 -3.14 -3.55 6.73
C VAL A 124 -3.14 -2.04 6.47
N ILE A 125 -2.01 -1.37 6.69
CA ILE A 125 -1.89 0.08 6.51
C ILE A 125 -2.11 0.47 5.04
N LEU A 126 -1.47 -0.24 4.11
CA LEU A 126 -1.64 -0.01 2.68
C LEU A 126 -3.08 -0.31 2.21
N GLY A 127 -3.74 -1.32 2.81
CA GLY A 127 -5.15 -1.63 2.56
C GLY A 127 -6.09 -0.47 2.91
N MET A 128 -5.75 0.38 3.89
CA MET A 128 -6.59 1.54 4.24
C MET A 128 -6.70 2.58 3.12
N ILE A 129 -5.79 2.57 2.15
CA ILE A 129 -5.67 3.61 1.11
C ILE A 129 -6.93 3.63 0.22
N SER A 130 -7.39 2.49 -0.28
CA SER A 130 -8.49 2.42 -1.25
C SER A 130 -9.81 3.03 -0.75
N PRO A 131 -10.41 2.56 0.37
CA PRO A 131 -11.67 3.14 0.85
C PRO A 131 -11.51 4.61 1.28
N TYR A 132 -10.35 4.99 1.81
CA TYR A 132 -10.08 6.37 2.21
C TYR A 132 -9.98 7.30 0.99
N ALA A 133 -9.32 6.84 -0.08
CA ALA A 133 -9.23 7.56 -1.35
C ALA A 133 -10.60 7.75 -2.00
N VAL A 134 -11.47 6.74 -1.99
CA VAL A 134 -12.86 6.89 -2.45
C VAL A 134 -13.52 8.03 -1.70
N ARG A 135 -13.47 8.02 -0.37
CA ARG A 135 -14.14 9.01 0.46
C ARG A 135 -13.57 10.43 0.28
N LEU A 136 -12.27 10.58 0.01
CA LEU A 136 -11.66 11.87 -0.35
C LEU A 136 -12.18 12.43 -1.68
N MET A 137 -12.45 11.56 -2.65
CA MET A 137 -12.90 11.97 -3.98
C MET A 137 -14.41 12.21 -4.07
N VAL A 138 -15.22 11.54 -3.24
CA VAL A 138 -16.68 11.69 -3.24
C VAL A 138 -17.08 13.07 -2.69
N LYS A 139 -17.53 13.95 -3.59
CA LYS A 139 -18.13 15.25 -3.23
C LYS A 139 -19.65 15.18 -3.02
N ASN A 140 -20.35 14.38 -3.82
CA ASN A 140 -21.79 14.12 -3.78
C ASN A 140 -22.07 12.61 -3.82
N GLU A 141 -22.98 12.13 -2.98
CA GLU A 141 -23.26 10.70 -2.81
C GLU A 141 -23.76 10.00 -4.08
N GLN A 142 -24.45 10.75 -4.96
CA GLN A 142 -25.00 10.27 -6.23
C GLN A 142 -23.96 9.70 -7.20
N HIS A 143 -22.67 10.09 -7.09
CA HIS A 143 -21.59 9.62 -7.97
C HIS A 143 -20.56 8.72 -7.25
N SER A 144 -20.88 8.26 -6.04
CA SER A 144 -19.96 7.46 -5.21
C SER A 144 -19.50 6.17 -5.90
N GLY A 145 -20.41 5.45 -6.57
CA GLY A 145 -20.09 4.22 -7.30
C GLY A 145 -19.14 4.44 -8.49
N GLN A 146 -19.34 5.50 -9.27
CA GLN A 146 -18.46 5.80 -10.41
C GLN A 146 -17.05 6.21 -9.96
N ILE A 147 -16.95 6.95 -8.86
CA ILE A 147 -15.67 7.35 -8.26
C ILE A 147 -14.92 6.12 -7.73
N ALA A 148 -15.62 5.24 -7.01
CA ALA A 148 -15.05 3.98 -6.56
C ALA A 148 -14.58 3.10 -7.73
N GLY A 149 -15.40 2.98 -8.78
CA GLY A 149 -15.04 2.25 -10.00
C GLY A 149 -13.77 2.78 -10.67
N ARG A 150 -13.65 4.10 -10.85
CA ARG A 150 -12.44 4.73 -11.42
C ARG A 150 -11.21 4.49 -10.55
N LEU A 151 -11.35 4.61 -9.23
CA LEU A 151 -10.25 4.35 -8.30
C LEU A 151 -9.79 2.89 -8.38
N TYR A 152 -10.73 1.94 -8.35
CA TYR A 152 -10.40 0.52 -8.44
C TYR A 152 -9.80 0.16 -9.79
N PHE A 153 -10.27 0.74 -10.90
CA PHE A 153 -9.64 0.57 -12.20
C PHE A 153 -8.16 0.98 -12.17
N VAL A 154 -7.86 2.20 -11.71
CA VAL A 154 -6.48 2.71 -11.67
C VAL A 154 -5.60 1.92 -10.70
N SER A 155 -6.12 1.59 -9.51
CA SER A 155 -5.40 0.77 -8.54
C SER A 155 -5.12 -0.63 -9.08
N THR A 156 -6.09 -1.25 -9.75
CA THR A 156 -5.94 -2.60 -10.31
C THR A 156 -4.97 -2.61 -11.48
N LEU A 157 -4.96 -1.56 -12.30
CA LEU A 157 -3.96 -1.39 -13.36
C LEU A 157 -2.55 -1.25 -12.76
N GLY A 158 -2.41 -0.46 -11.69
CA GLY A 158 -1.16 -0.37 -10.92
C GLY A 158 -0.73 -1.73 -10.38
N SER A 159 -1.66 -2.49 -9.78
CA SER A 159 -1.45 -3.85 -9.30
C SER A 159 -1.02 -4.82 -10.40
N ALA A 160 -1.65 -4.81 -11.56
CA ALA A 160 -1.27 -5.65 -12.69
C ALA A 160 0.15 -5.31 -13.19
N LEU A 161 0.47 -4.02 -13.31
CA LEU A 161 1.81 -3.58 -13.70
C LEU A 161 2.87 -3.87 -12.63
N GLY A 162 2.53 -3.76 -11.35
CA GLY A 162 3.40 -4.14 -10.23
C GLY A 162 3.72 -5.62 -10.25
N THR A 163 2.69 -6.46 -10.43
CA THR A 163 2.84 -7.91 -10.58
C THR A 163 3.77 -8.25 -11.76
N LEU A 164 3.50 -7.71 -12.96
CA LEU A 164 4.30 -7.98 -14.17
C LEU A 164 5.73 -7.44 -14.06
N ALA A 165 5.88 -6.20 -13.58
CA ALA A 165 7.20 -5.60 -13.39
C ALA A 165 8.03 -6.45 -12.43
N THR A 166 7.44 -6.86 -11.31
CA THR A 166 8.14 -7.64 -10.29
C THR A 166 8.51 -9.02 -10.77
N SER A 167 7.55 -9.76 -11.34
CA SER A 167 7.77 -11.15 -11.74
C SER A 167 8.68 -11.30 -12.96
N PHE A 168 8.64 -10.37 -13.91
CA PHE A 168 9.37 -10.49 -15.18
C PHE A 168 10.63 -9.65 -15.26
N TYR A 169 10.75 -8.55 -14.53
CA TYR A 169 11.85 -7.60 -14.72
C TYR A 169 12.62 -7.30 -13.44
N LEU A 170 11.96 -6.84 -12.38
CA LEU A 170 12.64 -6.36 -11.17
C LEU A 170 13.45 -7.46 -10.50
N VAL A 171 12.89 -8.67 -10.36
CA VAL A 171 13.59 -9.81 -9.75
C VAL A 171 14.73 -10.35 -10.63
N LEU A 172 14.75 -10.05 -11.94
CA LEU A 172 15.86 -10.40 -12.82
C LEU A 172 17.01 -9.40 -12.75
N TRP A 173 16.70 -8.12 -12.55
CA TRP A 173 17.69 -7.04 -12.59
C TRP A 173 18.26 -6.68 -11.23
N TRP A 174 17.48 -6.85 -10.16
CA TRP A 174 17.82 -6.39 -8.82
C TRP A 174 17.64 -7.47 -7.77
N GLU A 175 18.43 -7.35 -6.70
CA GLU A 175 18.25 -8.13 -5.49
C GLU A 175 16.95 -7.76 -4.76
N ILE A 176 16.36 -8.72 -4.05
CA ILE A 176 15.09 -8.57 -3.33
C ILE A 176 15.11 -7.33 -2.41
N ASN A 177 16.19 -7.14 -1.64
CA ASN A 177 16.32 -5.99 -0.73
C ASN A 177 16.34 -4.65 -1.48
N THR A 178 16.96 -4.59 -2.65
CA THR A 178 16.99 -3.38 -3.49
C THR A 178 15.60 -3.05 -4.03
N ILE A 179 14.84 -4.06 -4.43
CA ILE A 179 13.45 -3.87 -4.89
C ILE A 179 12.59 -3.38 -3.72
N LEU A 180 12.68 -4.00 -2.55
CA LEU A 180 11.94 -3.59 -1.35
C LEU A 180 12.30 -2.16 -0.92
N LEU A 181 13.58 -1.78 -0.94
CA LEU A 181 14.02 -0.41 -0.67
C LEU A 181 13.45 0.58 -1.69
N THR A 182 13.41 0.20 -2.97
CA THR A 182 12.85 1.05 -4.03
C THR A 182 11.35 1.25 -3.85
N LEU A 183 10.59 0.20 -3.54
CA LEU A 183 9.16 0.30 -3.24
C LEU A 183 8.90 1.13 -1.97
N THR A 184 9.75 0.95 -0.95
CA THR A 184 9.68 1.74 0.28
C THR A 184 9.94 3.22 0.00
N ALA A 185 10.96 3.54 -0.80
CA ALA A 185 11.25 4.91 -1.21
C ALA A 185 10.12 5.50 -2.05
N LEU A 186 9.53 4.72 -2.97
CA LEU A 186 8.39 5.14 -3.78
C LEU A 186 7.18 5.51 -2.90
N LEU A 187 6.83 4.67 -1.93
CA LEU A 187 5.76 4.96 -0.96
C LEU A 187 6.09 6.19 -0.11
N LEU A 188 7.33 6.32 0.35
CA LEU A 188 7.76 7.44 1.18
C LEU A 188 7.70 8.78 0.42
N LEU A 189 8.17 8.81 -0.83
CA LEU A 189 8.07 9.96 -1.72
C LEU A 189 6.62 10.31 -2.04
N ALA A 190 5.78 9.31 -2.32
CA ALA A 190 4.35 9.49 -2.53
C ALA A 190 3.67 10.13 -1.31
N GLY A 191 4.00 9.66 -0.10
CA GLY A 191 3.51 10.22 1.15
C GLY A 191 3.98 11.66 1.38
N ILE A 192 5.27 11.95 1.18
CA ILE A 192 5.81 13.31 1.31
C ILE A 192 5.15 14.25 0.30
N PHE A 193 5.00 13.81 -0.95
CA PHE A 193 4.38 14.62 -2.00
C PHE A 193 2.93 14.97 -1.67
N ALA A 194 2.15 13.98 -1.23
CA ALA A 194 0.78 14.19 -0.76
C ALA A 194 0.71 15.14 0.45
N TYR A 195 1.64 15.01 1.39
CA TYR A 195 1.71 15.88 2.58
C TYR A 195 2.05 17.33 2.22
N ARG A 196 3.00 17.55 1.30
CA ARG A 196 3.43 18.89 0.87
C ARG A 196 2.32 19.65 0.14
N LEU A 197 1.54 18.96 -0.68
CA LEU A 197 0.42 19.55 -1.42
C LEU A 197 -0.75 19.94 -0.51
N ASP A 198 -0.95 19.24 0.62
CA ASP A 198 -1.93 19.63 1.64
C ASP A 198 -1.54 20.94 2.34
N THR A 199 -0.23 21.18 2.52
CA THR A 199 0.30 22.39 3.17
C THR A 199 0.52 23.59 2.25
N ALA A 200 0.43 23.42 0.92
CA ALA A 200 0.55 24.53 0.01
C ALA A 200 -0.65 25.47 0.20
N PRO A 201 -0.46 26.76 0.52
CA PRO A 201 -1.56 27.71 0.54
C PRO A 201 -2.13 27.74 -0.86
N HIS A 202 -3.41 27.38 -1.02
CA HIS A 202 -4.15 27.80 -2.20
C HIS A 202 -4.06 29.32 -2.22
N PHE A 203 -3.24 29.86 -3.14
CA PHE A 203 -3.09 31.29 -3.37
C PHE A 203 -4.47 31.92 -3.30
N HIS A 204 -4.61 32.92 -2.43
CA HIS A 204 -5.75 33.82 -2.42
C HIS A 204 -6.08 34.16 -3.87
N GLU A 205 -7.24 33.70 -4.36
CA GLU A 205 -7.93 34.43 -5.42
C GLU A 205 -8.07 35.84 -4.86
N VAL A 206 -7.21 36.73 -5.34
CA VAL A 206 -7.38 38.16 -5.21
C VAL A 206 -8.72 38.42 -5.87
N GLU A 207 -9.70 38.67 -5.02
CA GLU A 207 -10.94 39.37 -5.34
C GLU A 207 -10.50 40.66 -6.02
N LEU A 208 -10.46 40.66 -7.36
CA LEU A 208 -10.49 41.89 -8.12
C LEU A 208 -11.91 42.39 -7.95
N ASP A 209 -12.10 43.16 -6.88
CA ASP A 209 -13.25 44.04 -6.71
C ASP A 209 -13.34 44.88 -7.98
N VAL A 210 -14.46 44.71 -8.66
CA VAL A 210 -14.90 45.57 -9.74
C VAL A 210 -15.52 46.78 -9.06
N ASP A 211 -14.86 47.93 -9.17
CA ASP A 211 -15.50 49.25 -9.19
C ASP A 211 -14.85 50.09 -10.31
#